data_AF-A0A517VQJ3-F1
#
_entry.id   AF-A0A517VQJ3-F1
#
_cell.length_a   1.000
_cell.length_b   1.000
_cell.length_c   1.000
_cell.angle_alpha   90.00
_cell.angle_beta   90.00
_cell.angle_gamma   90.00
#
_symmetry.space_group_name_H-M   'P 1'
#
loop_
_entity.id
_entity.type
_entity.pdbx_description
1 polymer ?
#
loop_
_entity_poly.entity_id
_entity_poly.type
_entity_poly.pdbx_seq_one_letter_code
_entity_poly.pdbx_strand_id
1 'polypeptide(L)'
;MTMHALHSYRSYDEFSELVDGLFSDNSASDAIVPTFGPKIESMEANLRCREYVKTFGPKVRTTQSSKVSNGRKKERSIYTWLRNRTSGLDYGKEIAGRKGKHPIHINKNEEVLAFFDDLRKGRRTWLEKITNQDFIDHQQKKETFYFAGDSKSKNDETLALIDIDCKKFGTLEGAMSFAKFLKEHHFPNLYIEVSTHGNGAHGYFVLEKYDYGATFINNLLLQRLQPWLRKILAEQDFDVENVEIKGTLPVVEWGDEKYEVLTYKSGTLAKLPRIETPEREEQLRNTTIVTVNDLQQLPVIEEPKVNKSAKTRNTATPHVGSISGKHISQDELGHLNGHYRQVAESLLEVHALKTSGKTVATIEDVAIFLMLLKFFTENMNTDGSLPVNRWSEMWKSVFVLGDINRAFCPQRFKTIRDHLSGLGLLDWEDETYRIGWTDEDGKYHKGKACKWRASKEFMVKLEIPVVAIVKKKEEGGTSFIRTTLIEFFKTITQLRSEDTTRPVLFDPESPLRLNPDEINHFVKPFDAYTSLAA
;
A
#
# COMPACT_ATOMS: atom_id res chain seq x y z
N MET A 1 22.83 -39.81 47.33
CA MET A 1 22.64 -38.57 46.54
C MET A 1 22.08 -38.96 45.20
N THR A 2 20.77 -38.82 45.05
CA THR A 2 19.94 -39.24 43.92
C THR A 2 20.03 -38.19 42.81
N MET A 3 20.70 -38.52 41.70
CA MET A 3 20.54 -37.80 40.44
C MET A 3 19.45 -38.49 39.62
N HIS A 4 18.35 -37.77 39.38
CA HIS A 4 17.30 -38.18 38.46
C HIS A 4 17.83 -38.10 37.03
N ALA A 5 17.77 -39.24 36.33
CA ALA A 5 17.98 -39.34 34.89
C ALA A 5 16.82 -38.69 34.14
N LEU A 6 17.11 -37.66 33.36
CA LEU A 6 16.19 -37.09 32.38
C LEU A 6 15.94 -38.12 31.27
N HIS A 7 14.69 -38.55 31.16
CA HIS A 7 14.22 -39.42 30.09
C HIS A 7 14.31 -38.71 28.74
N SER A 8 15.08 -39.32 27.84
CA SER A 8 15.05 -39.10 26.40
C SER A 8 13.82 -39.81 25.81
N TYR A 9 12.93 -39.05 25.17
CA TYR A 9 11.96 -39.53 24.19
C TYR A 9 12.28 -38.77 22.89
N ARG A 10 12.88 -39.41 21.88
CA ARG A 10 12.33 -40.25 20.79
C ARG A 10 11.47 -39.49 19.75
N SER A 11 12.21 -39.11 18.71
CA SER A 11 11.87 -38.90 17.28
C SER A 11 10.99 -37.73 16.84
N TYR A 12 11.46 -37.10 15.76
CA TYR A 12 10.92 -35.97 15.00
C TYR A 12 9.69 -36.35 14.14
N ASP A 13 9.27 -37.62 14.16
CA ASP A 13 8.30 -38.19 13.23
C ASP A 13 6.83 -37.85 13.57
N GLU A 14 6.51 -37.49 14.81
CA GLU A 14 5.14 -37.04 15.17
C GLU A 14 4.84 -35.58 14.77
N PHE A 15 5.86 -34.77 14.43
CA PHE A 15 5.67 -33.42 13.92
C PHE A 15 5.52 -33.39 12.39
N SER A 16 6.06 -34.39 11.69
CA SER A 16 5.91 -34.53 10.23
C SER A 16 4.46 -34.87 9.86
N GLU A 17 3.79 -35.75 10.61
CA GLU A 17 2.38 -36.08 10.33
C GLU A 17 1.38 -34.91 10.51
N LEU A 18 1.74 -33.88 11.28
CA LEU A 18 0.91 -32.67 11.45
C LEU A 18 1.10 -31.64 10.31
N VAL A 19 2.20 -31.75 9.56
CA VAL A 19 2.58 -30.83 8.48
C VAL A 19 2.42 -31.48 7.09
N ASP A 20 2.55 -32.80 6.97
CA ASP A 20 2.36 -33.56 5.74
C ASP A 20 0.86 -33.71 5.35
N GLY A 21 -0.06 -33.36 6.26
CA GLY A 21 -1.47 -33.14 5.95
C GLY A 21 -1.76 -31.84 5.18
N LEU A 22 -0.75 -31.02 4.85
CA LEU A 22 -0.92 -29.73 4.15
C LEU A 22 -0.68 -29.80 2.64
N PHE A 23 -0.16 -30.91 2.08
CA PHE A 23 -0.04 -31.12 0.62
C PHE A 23 -0.15 -32.61 0.28
N SER A 24 -1.30 -33.02 -0.27
CA SER A 24 -1.47 -34.36 -0.86
C SER A 24 -1.12 -34.30 -2.35
N ASP A 25 0.09 -34.72 -2.71
CA ASP A 25 0.41 -35.11 -4.08
C ASP A 25 -0.22 -36.48 -4.37
N ASN A 26 -1.35 -36.50 -5.08
CA ASN A 26 -1.76 -37.68 -5.82
C ASN A 26 -1.20 -37.57 -7.24
N SER A 27 -0.02 -38.15 -7.46
CA SER A 27 0.49 -38.43 -8.80
C SER A 27 0.24 -39.90 -9.15
N ALA A 28 -0.59 -40.11 -10.17
CA ALA A 28 -0.51 -41.26 -11.06
C ALA A 28 -1.23 -40.92 -12.38
N SER A 29 -0.45 -40.88 -13.48
CA SER A 29 -0.80 -41.14 -14.91
C SER A 29 -2.01 -40.40 -15.50
N ASP A 30 -2.01 -39.76 -16.67
CA ASP A 30 -1.25 -39.94 -17.91
C ASP A 30 -1.24 -38.62 -18.71
N ALA A 31 -0.33 -38.55 -19.66
CA ALA A 31 -0.13 -37.46 -20.60
C ALA A 31 -1.41 -36.96 -21.30
N ILE A 32 -1.56 -35.63 -21.41
CA ILE A 32 -1.99 -34.85 -22.59
C ILE A 32 -1.69 -33.38 -22.26
N VAL A 33 -0.93 -32.70 -23.12
CA VAL A 33 -0.66 -31.25 -23.03
C VAL A 33 -1.77 -30.51 -23.77
N PRO A 34 -2.57 -29.64 -23.13
CA PRO A 34 -3.40 -28.69 -23.84
C PRO A 34 -2.76 -27.30 -23.79
N THR A 35 -2.42 -26.81 -24.98
CA THR A 35 -2.15 -25.40 -25.26
C THR A 35 -3.42 -24.57 -25.06
N PHE A 36 -3.39 -23.63 -24.13
CA PHE A 36 -4.44 -22.61 -23.97
C PHE A 36 -3.88 -21.23 -24.31
N GLY A 37 -4.09 -20.83 -25.57
CA GLY A 37 -4.11 -19.41 -25.98
C GLY A 37 -5.58 -18.95 -26.07
N PRO A 38 -5.91 -17.70 -25.70
CA PRO A 38 -7.28 -17.23 -25.77
C PRO A 38 -7.69 -16.99 -27.23
N LYS A 39 -8.73 -17.72 -27.69
CA LYS A 39 -9.50 -17.33 -28.87
C LYS A 39 -10.44 -16.20 -28.47
N ILE A 40 -10.20 -15.03 -29.06
CA ILE A 40 -11.09 -13.87 -28.98
C ILE A 40 -12.12 -14.05 -30.10
N GLU A 41 -13.36 -14.41 -29.73
CA GLU A 41 -14.51 -14.24 -30.60
C GLU A 41 -15.48 -13.22 -29.97
N SER A 42 -15.99 -12.38 -30.87
CA SER A 42 -16.71 -11.14 -30.67
C SER A 42 -18.03 -11.27 -29.89
N MET A 43 -18.25 -10.38 -28.92
CA MET A 43 -19.58 -10.05 -28.41
C MET A 43 -19.81 -8.54 -28.53
N GLU A 44 -20.15 -8.10 -29.74
CA GLU A 44 -20.91 -6.87 -29.94
C GLU A 44 -22.35 -7.24 -30.26
N ALA A 45 -23.25 -6.87 -29.36
CA ALA A 45 -24.64 -6.44 -29.60
C ALA A 45 -25.50 -6.77 -28.38
N ASN A 46 -25.79 -5.77 -27.55
CA ASN A 46 -27.10 -5.56 -26.91
C ASN A 46 -27.07 -4.26 -26.09
N LEU A 47 -27.31 -3.14 -26.78
CA LEU A 47 -27.69 -1.88 -26.16
C LEU A 47 -29.18 -1.67 -26.45
N ARG A 48 -29.99 -1.81 -25.38
CA ARG A 48 -31.21 -1.05 -25.03
C ARG A 48 -32.21 -1.93 -24.28
N CYS A 49 -32.14 -1.88 -22.95
CA CYS A 49 -33.32 -1.82 -22.08
C CYS A 49 -32.86 -1.48 -20.66
N ARG A 50 -33.66 -0.74 -19.89
CA ARG A 50 -33.41 -0.40 -18.49
C ARG A 50 -33.34 -1.68 -17.65
N GLU A 51 -32.16 -2.27 -17.49
CA GLU A 51 -31.96 -3.36 -16.53
C GLU A 51 -31.80 -2.77 -15.13
N TYR A 52 -32.77 -3.06 -14.25
CA TYR A 52 -32.61 -2.94 -12.82
C TYR A 52 -31.37 -3.75 -12.40
N VAL A 53 -30.44 -3.10 -11.69
CA VAL A 53 -29.22 -3.73 -11.16
C VAL A 53 -29.62 -4.95 -10.32
N LYS A 54 -29.09 -6.11 -10.68
CA LYS A 54 -29.33 -7.40 -10.00
C LYS A 54 -29.05 -7.26 -8.50
N THR A 55 -30.03 -7.61 -7.68
CA THR A 55 -29.85 -7.84 -6.25
C THR A 55 -28.78 -8.93 -6.06
N PHE A 56 -28.00 -8.93 -4.97
CA PHE A 56 -27.27 -10.15 -4.60
C PHE A 56 -28.36 -11.15 -4.26
N GLY A 57 -28.69 -12.04 -5.21
CA GLY A 57 -29.84 -12.92 -5.09
C GLY A 57 -29.79 -13.65 -3.75
N PRO A 58 -30.95 -14.00 -3.15
CA PRO A 58 -31.00 -14.68 -1.85
C PRO A 58 -30.35 -16.06 -1.95
N LYS A 59 -29.02 -16.09 -1.85
CA LYS A 59 -28.23 -17.27 -1.56
C LYS A 59 -28.39 -17.52 -0.07
N VAL A 60 -29.62 -17.85 0.35
CA VAL A 60 -29.80 -18.51 1.64
C VAL A 60 -28.90 -19.72 1.58
N ARG A 61 -28.06 -19.90 2.60
CA ARG A 61 -27.21 -21.08 2.77
C ARG A 61 -28.13 -22.29 2.89
N THR A 62 -28.62 -22.74 1.75
CA THR A 62 -29.57 -23.84 1.67
C THR A 62 -28.70 -25.02 2.05
N THR A 63 -28.95 -25.60 3.22
CA THR A 63 -28.30 -26.81 3.72
C THR A 63 -28.50 -28.03 2.80
N GLN A 64 -29.04 -27.84 1.58
CA GLN A 64 -29.38 -28.86 0.59
C GLN A 64 -28.56 -28.79 -0.72
N SER A 65 -27.47 -28.00 -0.81
CA SER A 65 -26.52 -28.20 -1.93
C SER A 65 -25.76 -29.51 -1.72
N SER A 66 -26.37 -30.60 -2.22
CA SER A 66 -26.02 -31.99 -2.01
C SER A 66 -24.87 -32.50 -2.88
N LYS A 67 -24.11 -31.61 -3.53
CA LYS A 67 -22.97 -32.02 -4.37
C LYS A 67 -21.79 -31.10 -4.08
N VAL A 68 -20.77 -31.68 -3.44
CA VAL A 68 -19.46 -31.10 -3.12
C VAL A 68 -19.40 -30.20 -1.88
N SER A 69 -19.62 -30.77 -0.69
CA SER A 69 -18.68 -30.51 0.41
C SER A 69 -18.58 -31.74 1.30
N ASN A 70 -17.44 -32.40 1.24
CA ASN A 70 -17.08 -33.42 2.22
C ASN A 70 -17.00 -32.75 3.60
N GLY A 71 -18.05 -32.88 4.41
CA GLY A 71 -18.00 -32.79 5.88
C GLY A 71 -17.38 -31.53 6.50
N ARG A 72 -17.80 -30.32 6.12
CA ARG A 72 -17.51 -29.13 6.96
C ARG A 72 -18.21 -29.32 8.31
N LYS A 73 -17.47 -29.77 9.33
CA LYS A 73 -17.94 -29.88 10.71
C LYS A 73 -18.52 -28.53 11.14
N LYS A 74 -19.77 -28.53 11.63
CA LYS A 74 -20.41 -27.31 12.17
C LYS A 74 -19.45 -26.66 13.17
N GLU A 75 -19.02 -25.45 12.88
CA GLU A 75 -18.07 -24.71 13.73
C GLU A 75 -18.70 -24.52 15.11
N ARG A 76 -18.12 -25.18 16.12
CA ARG A 76 -18.76 -25.35 17.44
C ARG A 76 -18.99 -24.04 18.20
N SER A 77 -18.16 -23.01 17.96
CA SER A 77 -18.27 -21.71 18.63
C SER A 77 -18.27 -20.57 17.63
N ILE A 78 -18.85 -19.44 18.01
CA ILE A 78 -18.84 -18.23 17.19
C ILE A 78 -17.44 -17.65 17.03
N TYR A 79 -16.59 -17.82 18.05
CA TYR A 79 -15.19 -17.39 18.00
C TYR A 79 -14.40 -18.18 16.96
N THR A 80 -14.66 -19.48 16.83
CA THR A 80 -14.09 -20.28 15.73
C THR A 80 -14.58 -19.79 14.37
N TRP A 81 -15.87 -19.49 14.26
CA TRP A 81 -16.47 -18.97 13.02
C TRP A 81 -15.89 -17.63 12.59
N LEU A 82 -15.66 -16.71 13.55
CA LEU A 82 -15.02 -15.43 13.30
C LEU A 82 -13.55 -15.62 12.89
N ARG A 83 -12.77 -16.39 13.65
CA ARG A 83 -11.35 -16.63 13.33
C ARG A 83 -11.10 -17.24 11.95
N ASN A 84 -12.03 -18.05 11.46
CA ASN A 84 -11.92 -18.66 10.13
C ASN A 84 -12.21 -17.68 9.00
N ARG A 85 -12.68 -16.47 9.30
CA ARG A 85 -13.07 -15.42 8.34
C ARG A 85 -12.35 -14.10 8.58
N THR A 86 -11.44 -14.04 9.56
CA THR A 86 -10.64 -12.88 9.88
C THR A 86 -9.16 -13.23 9.84
N SER A 87 -8.30 -12.25 9.57
CA SER A 87 -6.86 -12.48 9.52
C SER A 87 -6.32 -12.99 10.86
N GLY A 88 -5.47 -14.02 10.77
CA GLY A 88 -4.65 -14.47 11.89
C GLY A 88 -3.31 -13.73 12.00
N LEU A 89 -3.01 -12.85 11.04
CA LEU A 89 -1.79 -12.02 11.01
C LEU A 89 -2.09 -10.59 11.49
N ASP A 90 -3.31 -10.11 11.27
CA ASP A 90 -3.68 -8.70 11.39
C ASP A 90 -5.01 -8.52 12.10
N TYR A 91 -4.95 -7.91 13.28
CA TYR A 91 -6.10 -7.49 14.05
C TYR A 91 -5.74 -6.24 14.83
N GLY A 92 -6.75 -5.58 15.37
CA GLY A 92 -6.54 -4.34 16.09
C GLY A 92 -7.26 -4.28 17.42
N LYS A 93 -6.82 -3.33 18.23
CA LYS A 93 -7.42 -2.99 19.52
C LYS A 93 -7.59 -1.48 19.62
N GLU A 94 -8.68 -1.05 20.23
CA GLU A 94 -8.89 0.35 20.56
C GLU A 94 -7.97 0.75 21.70
N ILE A 95 -7.19 1.80 21.49
CA ILE A 95 -6.37 2.40 22.54
C ILE A 95 -6.77 3.85 22.79
N ALA A 96 -6.65 4.28 24.03
CA ALA A 96 -6.80 5.68 24.38
C ALA A 96 -5.54 6.46 23.96
N GLY A 97 -5.69 7.41 23.04
CA GLY A 97 -4.64 8.34 22.65
C GLY A 97 -4.94 9.77 23.08
N ARG A 98 -3.99 10.69 22.83
CA ARG A 98 -4.15 12.12 23.14
C ARG A 98 -5.37 12.77 22.46
N LYS A 99 -5.78 12.26 21.30
CA LYS A 99 -6.93 12.76 20.51
C LYS A 99 -8.19 11.91 20.69
N GLY A 100 -8.24 11.10 21.74
CA GLY A 100 -9.33 10.15 21.99
C GLY A 100 -8.97 8.72 21.58
N LYS A 101 -9.99 7.87 21.58
CA LYS A 101 -9.86 6.44 21.30
C LYS A 101 -9.72 6.21 19.80
N HIS A 102 -8.78 5.35 19.41
CA HIS A 102 -8.58 4.97 18.01
C HIS A 102 -8.10 3.52 17.92
N PRO A 103 -8.43 2.80 16.83
CA PRO A 103 -7.90 1.48 16.58
C PRO A 103 -6.42 1.54 16.23
N ILE A 104 -5.63 0.61 16.76
CA ILE A 104 -4.28 0.31 16.29
C ILE A 104 -4.17 -1.16 15.91
N HIS A 105 -3.33 -1.45 14.92
CA HIS A 105 -2.90 -2.82 14.64
C HIS A 105 -2.06 -3.34 15.80
N ILE A 106 -2.36 -4.55 16.27
CA ILE A 106 -1.57 -5.19 17.34
C ILE A 106 -0.25 -5.71 16.78
N ASN A 107 -0.30 -6.51 15.71
CA ASN A 107 0.89 -6.94 14.99
C ASN A 107 1.26 -5.86 13.97
N LYS A 108 2.36 -5.15 14.20
CA LYS A 108 2.89 -4.16 13.26
C LYS A 108 3.51 -4.84 12.04
N ASN A 109 3.65 -4.09 10.95
CA ASN A 109 4.23 -4.64 9.72
C ASN A 109 5.62 -5.23 9.94
N GLU A 110 6.46 -4.57 10.74
CA GLU A 110 7.81 -5.02 11.05
C GLU A 110 7.81 -6.33 11.85
N GLU A 111 6.86 -6.49 12.77
CA GLU A 111 6.71 -7.70 13.60
C GLU A 111 6.24 -8.89 12.76
N VAL A 112 5.33 -8.67 11.80
CA VAL A 112 4.90 -9.69 10.85
C VAL A 112 6.04 -10.13 9.94
N LEU A 113 6.84 -9.18 9.43
CA LEU A 113 8.02 -9.49 8.62
C LEU A 113 9.08 -10.27 9.43
N ALA A 114 9.35 -9.84 10.66
CA ALA A 114 10.27 -10.53 11.56
C ALA A 114 9.79 -11.96 11.88
N PHE A 115 8.49 -12.14 12.11
CA PHE A 115 7.89 -13.46 12.32
C PHE A 115 8.16 -14.42 11.16
N PHE A 116 7.97 -13.98 9.90
CA PHE A 116 8.25 -14.83 8.76
C PHE A 116 9.75 -15.09 8.54
N ASP A 117 10.60 -14.11 8.79
CA ASP A 117 12.07 -14.32 8.73
C ASP A 117 12.56 -15.28 9.81
N ASP A 118 11.98 -15.24 11.01
CA ASP A 118 12.23 -16.23 12.08
C ASP A 118 11.81 -17.64 11.65
N LEU A 119 10.62 -17.79 11.07
CA LEU A 119 10.16 -19.08 10.55
C LEU A 119 11.08 -19.62 9.45
N ARG A 120 11.54 -18.75 8.53
CA ARG A 120 12.51 -19.11 7.48
C ARG A 120 13.83 -19.60 8.08
N LYS A 121 14.27 -19.03 9.20
CA LYS A 121 15.48 -19.42 9.95
C LYS A 121 15.25 -20.65 10.85
N GLY A 122 14.08 -21.28 10.81
CA GLY A 122 13.75 -22.43 11.66
C GLY A 122 13.57 -22.08 13.14
N ARG A 123 13.38 -20.79 13.48
CA ARG A 123 13.16 -20.35 14.85
C ARG A 123 11.69 -20.49 15.23
N ARG A 124 11.45 -20.91 16.47
CA ARG A 124 10.10 -20.96 17.04
C ARG A 124 9.68 -19.54 17.43
N THR A 125 8.72 -19.00 16.68
CA THR A 125 8.17 -17.65 16.88
C THR A 125 6.65 -17.69 16.78
N TRP A 126 5.97 -16.66 17.32
CA TRP A 126 4.51 -16.56 17.32
C TRP A 126 4.11 -15.09 17.22
N LEU A 127 3.13 -14.79 16.37
CA LEU A 127 2.41 -13.52 16.42
C LEU A 127 1.34 -13.54 17.50
N GLU A 128 0.98 -12.36 18.01
CA GLU A 128 -0.20 -12.23 18.84
C GLU A 128 -1.45 -12.58 18.04
N LYS A 129 -2.40 -13.22 18.71
CA LYS A 129 -3.65 -13.69 18.12
C LYS A 129 -4.79 -13.32 19.05
N ILE A 130 -5.94 -13.00 18.45
CA ILE A 130 -7.17 -12.79 19.21
C ILE A 130 -7.59 -14.07 19.96
N THR A 131 -7.60 -13.99 21.28
CA THR A 131 -7.94 -15.07 22.20
C THR A 131 -9.46 -15.17 22.39
N ASN A 132 -9.93 -16.24 23.03
CA ASN A 132 -11.37 -16.34 23.37
C ASN A 132 -11.76 -15.26 24.40
N GLN A 133 -10.82 -14.91 25.29
CA GLN A 133 -11.04 -13.87 26.29
C GLN A 133 -11.23 -12.50 25.63
N ASP A 134 -10.45 -12.18 24.59
CA ASP A 134 -10.58 -10.93 23.84
C ASP A 134 -11.97 -10.79 23.18
N PHE A 135 -12.50 -11.89 22.62
CA PHE A 135 -13.87 -11.89 22.09
C PHE A 135 -14.92 -11.67 23.19
N ILE A 136 -14.74 -12.28 24.36
CA ILE A 136 -15.62 -12.09 25.52
C ILE A 136 -15.56 -10.63 26.00
N ASP A 137 -14.36 -10.07 26.15
CA ASP A 137 -14.18 -8.68 26.59
C ASP A 137 -14.72 -7.68 25.56
N HIS A 138 -14.62 -8.02 24.26
CA HIS A 138 -15.26 -7.28 23.19
C HIS A 138 -16.78 -7.22 23.32
N GLN A 139 -17.39 -8.39 23.51
CA GLN A 139 -18.83 -8.57 23.64
C GLN A 139 -19.37 -7.89 24.90
N GLN A 140 -18.64 -7.97 26.01
CA GLN A 140 -18.94 -7.32 27.28
C GLN A 140 -18.63 -5.82 27.29
N LYS A 141 -18.17 -5.26 26.16
CA LYS A 141 -17.85 -3.83 25.98
C LYS A 141 -16.75 -3.34 26.94
N LYS A 142 -15.94 -4.25 27.49
CA LYS A 142 -14.76 -3.92 28.31
C LYS A 142 -13.65 -3.34 27.44
N GLU A 143 -13.43 -3.98 26.30
CA GLU A 143 -12.47 -3.55 25.29
C GLU A 143 -13.13 -3.54 23.91
N THR A 144 -12.54 -2.83 22.95
CA THR A 144 -13.01 -2.82 21.56
C THR A 144 -11.91 -3.41 20.69
N PHE A 145 -12.23 -4.50 20.01
CA PHE A 145 -11.32 -5.20 19.11
C PHE A 145 -11.80 -5.06 17.67
N TYR A 146 -10.84 -5.10 16.76
CA TYR A 146 -11.00 -4.93 15.34
C TYR A 146 -10.35 -6.10 14.61
N PHE A 147 -10.83 -6.41 13.41
CA PHE A 147 -10.29 -7.44 12.54
C PHE A 147 -9.88 -6.84 11.20
N ALA A 148 -8.91 -7.45 10.54
CA ALA A 148 -8.75 -7.38 9.09
C ALA A 148 -9.32 -8.66 8.45
N GLY A 149 -9.66 -8.61 7.16
CA GLY A 149 -10.17 -9.78 6.44
C GLY A 149 -9.14 -10.90 6.31
N ASP A 150 -9.56 -12.14 6.13
CA ASP A 150 -8.62 -13.27 6.00
C ASP A 150 -7.98 -13.33 4.60
N SER A 151 -6.65 -13.26 4.55
CA SER A 151 -5.87 -13.33 3.31
C SER A 151 -5.41 -14.73 2.91
N LYS A 152 -5.63 -15.76 3.74
CA LYS A 152 -5.19 -17.13 3.46
C LYS A 152 -5.94 -17.71 2.26
N SER A 153 -5.22 -18.21 1.26
CA SER A 153 -5.82 -18.84 0.08
C SER A 153 -6.70 -20.04 0.44
N LYS A 154 -6.31 -20.85 1.43
CA LYS A 154 -7.07 -22.05 1.87
C LYS A 154 -8.43 -21.78 2.49
N ASN A 155 -8.70 -20.53 2.90
CA ASN A 155 -9.96 -20.15 3.48
C ASN A 155 -10.74 -19.40 2.39
N ASP A 156 -11.80 -20.00 1.86
CA ASP A 156 -12.54 -19.41 0.74
C ASP A 156 -13.41 -18.22 1.16
N GLU A 157 -13.49 -17.92 2.46
CA GLU A 157 -14.41 -16.95 3.04
C GLU A 157 -13.65 -15.91 3.88
N THR A 158 -14.10 -14.66 3.81
CA THR A 158 -13.63 -13.57 4.68
C THR A 158 -14.83 -12.73 5.15
N LEU A 159 -14.74 -12.17 6.35
CA LEU A 159 -15.72 -11.20 6.84
C LEU A 159 -15.38 -9.82 6.29
N ALA A 160 -16.39 -9.05 5.92
CA ALA A 160 -16.27 -7.65 5.52
C ALA A 160 -17.33 -6.79 6.22
N LEU A 161 -17.06 -5.50 6.34
CA LEU A 161 -17.92 -4.54 7.05
C LEU A 161 -18.27 -3.37 6.13
N ILE A 162 -19.57 -3.07 6.04
CA ILE A 162 -20.12 -1.81 5.54
C ILE A 162 -20.26 -0.87 6.75
N ASP A 163 -19.41 0.15 6.80
CA ASP A 163 -19.38 1.18 7.85
C ASP A 163 -20.19 2.40 7.39
N ILE A 164 -21.33 2.64 8.03
CA ILE A 164 -22.25 3.74 7.72
C ILE A 164 -22.06 4.82 8.78
N ASP A 165 -21.40 5.90 8.36
CA ASP A 165 -20.91 6.97 9.23
C ASP A 165 -21.86 8.17 9.24
N CYS A 166 -22.13 8.70 10.45
CA CYS A 166 -22.82 9.97 10.69
C CYS A 166 -22.06 10.80 11.74
N LYS A 167 -20.81 11.17 11.45
CA LYS A 167 -19.91 11.83 12.43
C LYS A 167 -20.09 13.34 12.46
N LYS A 168 -20.22 13.97 11.28
CA LYS A 168 -20.38 15.43 11.14
C LYS A 168 -21.82 15.85 10.90
N PHE A 169 -22.58 15.03 10.19
CA PHE A 169 -24.01 15.19 9.93
C PHE A 169 -24.61 13.79 9.74
N GLY A 170 -25.93 13.71 9.57
CA GLY A 170 -26.65 12.44 9.57
C GLY A 170 -27.20 12.09 10.96
N THR A 171 -28.12 11.12 10.98
CA THR A 171 -28.72 10.60 12.20
C THR A 171 -28.56 9.08 12.29
N LEU A 172 -28.67 8.54 13.50
CA LEU A 172 -28.73 7.09 13.70
C LEU A 172 -29.92 6.48 12.95
N GLU A 173 -31.07 7.16 12.94
CA GLU A 173 -32.26 6.70 12.22
C GLU A 173 -32.01 6.65 10.71
N GLY A 174 -31.35 7.65 10.13
CA GLY A 174 -30.90 7.65 8.74
C GLY A 174 -29.95 6.50 8.44
N ALA A 175 -28.92 6.29 9.27
CA ALA A 175 -27.96 5.20 9.11
C ALA A 175 -28.63 3.81 9.17
N MET A 176 -29.52 3.60 10.13
CA MET A 176 -30.26 2.35 10.27
C MET A 176 -31.26 2.13 9.14
N SER A 177 -31.89 3.20 8.64
CA SER A 177 -32.79 3.14 7.48
C SER A 177 -32.04 2.75 6.23
N PHE A 178 -30.86 3.34 5.99
CA PHE A 178 -30.00 2.97 4.89
C PHE A 178 -29.51 1.51 5.01
N ALA A 179 -29.08 1.08 6.20
CA ALA A 179 -28.68 -0.31 6.43
C ALA A 179 -29.83 -1.31 6.15
N LYS A 180 -31.05 -1.00 6.58
CA LYS A 180 -32.25 -1.80 6.30
C LYS A 180 -32.59 -1.82 4.81
N PHE A 181 -32.49 -0.68 4.13
CA PHE A 181 -32.65 -0.60 2.68
C PHE A 181 -31.64 -1.51 1.96
N LEU A 182 -30.36 -1.44 2.33
CA LEU A 182 -29.34 -2.35 1.80
C LEU A 182 -29.72 -3.80 2.04
N LYS A 183 -30.21 -4.16 3.22
CA LYS A 183 -30.65 -5.52 3.55
C LYS A 183 -31.82 -6.00 2.69
N GLU A 184 -32.81 -5.14 2.46
CA GLU A 184 -34.04 -5.48 1.73
C GLU A 184 -33.79 -5.60 0.22
N HIS A 185 -33.00 -4.70 -0.34
CA HIS A 185 -32.85 -4.57 -1.79
C HIS A 185 -31.58 -5.17 -2.36
N HIS A 186 -30.51 -5.27 -1.57
CA HIS A 186 -29.20 -5.60 -2.11
C HIS A 186 -28.54 -6.79 -1.41
N PHE A 187 -28.59 -6.85 -0.08
CA PHE A 187 -27.89 -7.81 0.77
C PHE A 187 -28.90 -8.59 1.63
N PRO A 188 -29.60 -9.58 1.06
CA PRO A 188 -30.57 -10.35 1.82
C PRO A 188 -29.90 -10.98 3.04
N ASN A 189 -30.53 -10.84 4.21
CA ASN A 189 -30.04 -11.28 5.52
C ASN A 189 -28.83 -10.52 6.10
N LEU A 190 -28.49 -9.33 5.59
CA LEU A 190 -27.40 -8.53 6.16
C LEU A 190 -27.54 -8.41 7.69
N TYR A 191 -26.49 -8.81 8.41
CA TYR A 191 -26.39 -8.61 9.85
C TYR A 191 -26.05 -7.15 10.13
N ILE A 192 -26.89 -6.49 10.93
CA ILE A 192 -26.79 -5.05 11.20
C ILE A 192 -26.69 -4.83 12.72
N GLU A 193 -25.81 -3.92 13.13
CA GLU A 193 -25.76 -3.38 14.49
C GLU A 193 -25.49 -1.88 14.50
N VAL A 194 -25.79 -1.23 15.63
CA VAL A 194 -25.46 0.19 15.86
C VAL A 194 -23.94 0.33 16.06
N SER A 195 -23.34 1.38 15.49
CA SER A 195 -21.91 1.65 15.65
C SER A 195 -21.54 2.01 17.09
N THR A 196 -20.26 1.88 17.46
CA THR A 196 -19.80 2.02 18.86
C THR A 196 -20.11 3.39 19.48
N HIS A 197 -20.09 4.45 18.67
CA HIS A 197 -20.35 5.81 19.12
C HIS A 197 -21.82 6.23 18.93
N GLY A 198 -22.70 5.27 18.60
CA GLY A 198 -24.16 5.42 18.64
C GLY A 198 -24.79 6.13 17.45
N ASN A 199 -24.02 6.86 16.62
CA ASN A 199 -24.61 7.67 15.54
C ASN A 199 -24.63 6.98 14.17
N GLY A 200 -23.91 5.86 14.01
CA GLY A 200 -23.82 5.13 12.74
C GLY A 200 -24.36 3.71 12.81
N ALA A 201 -24.21 2.98 11.72
CA ALA A 201 -24.61 1.58 11.61
C ALA A 201 -23.50 0.74 10.95
N HIS A 202 -23.41 -0.52 11.34
CA HIS A 202 -22.46 -1.49 10.78
C HIS A 202 -23.24 -2.63 10.13
N GLY A 203 -22.96 -2.90 8.85
CA GLY A 203 -23.49 -4.05 8.11
C GLY A 203 -22.41 -5.09 7.83
N TYR A 204 -22.57 -6.32 8.29
CA TYR A 204 -21.57 -7.38 8.13
C TYR A 204 -22.03 -8.40 7.10
N PHE A 205 -21.14 -8.78 6.17
CA PHE A 205 -21.39 -9.85 5.21
C PHE A 205 -20.16 -10.76 5.08
N VAL A 206 -20.38 -11.98 4.61
CA VAL A 206 -19.30 -12.92 4.28
C VAL A 206 -19.01 -12.79 2.79
N LEU A 207 -17.75 -12.59 2.44
CA LEU A 207 -17.27 -12.63 1.06
C LEU A 207 -16.65 -14.00 0.78
N GLU A 208 -17.25 -14.76 -0.13
CA GLU A 208 -16.62 -15.91 -0.77
C GLU A 208 -15.59 -15.40 -1.79
N LYS A 209 -14.32 -15.47 -1.40
CA LYS A 209 -13.17 -15.02 -2.17
C LYS A 209 -12.59 -16.08 -3.10
N TYR A 210 -12.99 -17.34 -2.94
CA TYR A 210 -12.38 -18.48 -3.64
C TYR A 210 -10.84 -18.45 -3.49
N ASP A 211 -10.14 -18.77 -4.57
CA ASP A 211 -8.70 -18.80 -4.75
C ASP A 211 -8.10 -17.44 -5.17
N TYR A 212 -8.90 -16.36 -5.19
CA TYR A 212 -8.39 -15.02 -5.49
C TYR A 212 -7.57 -14.44 -4.33
N GLY A 213 -6.45 -13.78 -4.69
CA GLY A 213 -5.54 -13.14 -3.74
C GLY A 213 -6.05 -11.83 -3.14
N ALA A 214 -5.49 -11.45 -1.99
CA ALA A 214 -5.89 -10.28 -1.22
C ALA A 214 -5.91 -8.96 -2.03
N THR A 215 -4.92 -8.72 -2.90
CA THR A 215 -4.86 -7.51 -3.74
C THR A 215 -6.08 -7.38 -4.64
N PHE A 216 -6.45 -8.48 -5.30
CA PHE A 216 -7.60 -8.50 -6.20
C PHE A 216 -8.92 -8.29 -5.45
N ILE A 217 -9.09 -9.00 -4.33
CA ILE A 217 -10.26 -8.86 -3.46
C ILE A 217 -10.39 -7.43 -2.92
N ASN A 218 -9.30 -6.84 -2.43
CA ASN A 218 -9.30 -5.47 -1.92
C ASN A 218 -9.65 -4.46 -3.02
N ASN A 219 -9.21 -4.67 -4.26
CA ASN A 219 -9.58 -3.83 -5.38
C ASN A 219 -11.09 -3.90 -5.67
N LEU A 220 -11.70 -5.10 -5.65
CA LEU A 220 -13.15 -5.21 -5.82
C LEU A 220 -13.92 -4.53 -4.68
N LEU A 221 -13.51 -4.74 -3.44
CA LEU A 221 -14.14 -4.11 -2.27
C LEU A 221 -14.07 -2.57 -2.34
N LEU A 222 -12.89 -2.02 -2.60
CA LEU A 222 -12.65 -0.57 -2.51
C LEU A 222 -12.99 0.20 -3.79
N GLN A 223 -12.82 -0.41 -4.97
CA GLN A 223 -12.97 0.27 -6.26
C GLN A 223 -14.27 -0.11 -7.00
N ARG A 224 -14.99 -1.15 -6.56
CA ARG A 224 -16.31 -1.51 -7.10
C ARG A 224 -17.41 -1.32 -6.06
N LEU A 225 -17.33 -2.08 -4.97
CA LEU A 225 -18.41 -2.15 -4.00
C LEU A 225 -18.63 -0.81 -3.29
N GLN A 226 -17.58 -0.19 -2.76
CA GLN A 226 -17.71 1.06 -2.02
C GLN A 226 -18.27 2.23 -2.89
N PRO A 227 -17.73 2.52 -4.09
CA PRO A 227 -18.33 3.52 -4.99
C PRO A 227 -19.79 3.25 -5.31
N TRP A 228 -20.15 1.98 -5.50
CA TRP A 228 -21.52 1.56 -5.75
C TRP A 228 -22.45 1.82 -4.56
N LEU A 229 -22.02 1.50 -3.34
CA LEU A 229 -22.78 1.84 -2.13
C LEU A 229 -22.98 3.36 -1.97
N ARG A 230 -21.95 4.16 -2.27
CA ARG A 230 -22.06 5.63 -2.24
C ARG A 230 -23.00 6.17 -3.29
N LYS A 231 -23.03 5.58 -4.48
CA LYS A 231 -24.01 5.93 -5.51
C LYS A 231 -25.44 5.63 -5.04
N ILE A 232 -25.68 4.44 -4.46
CA ILE A 232 -27.00 4.11 -3.89
C ILE A 232 -27.39 5.13 -2.82
N LEU A 233 -26.46 5.46 -1.92
CA LEU A 233 -26.71 6.45 -0.87
C LEU A 233 -27.13 7.80 -1.46
N ALA A 234 -26.42 8.27 -2.49
CA ALA A 234 -26.72 9.55 -3.15
C ALA A 234 -28.05 9.55 -3.92
N GLU A 235 -28.51 8.39 -4.41
CA GLU A 235 -29.77 8.26 -5.17
C GLU A 235 -31.02 8.20 -4.29
N GLN A 236 -30.87 7.82 -3.01
CA GLN A 236 -32.00 7.55 -2.11
C GLN A 236 -32.19 8.61 -0.99
N ASP A 237 -31.31 9.62 -0.93
CA ASP A 237 -31.39 10.77 0.00
C ASP A 237 -31.54 10.38 1.49
N PHE A 238 -30.80 9.34 1.93
CA PHE A 238 -30.76 9.00 3.34
C PHE A 238 -29.93 10.02 4.13
N ASP A 239 -30.36 10.32 5.36
CA ASP A 239 -29.64 11.22 6.28
C ASP A 239 -28.39 10.55 6.89
N VAL A 240 -27.37 10.38 6.05
CA VAL A 240 -26.11 9.68 6.32
C VAL A 240 -24.95 10.49 5.75
N GLU A 241 -23.83 10.60 6.48
CA GLU A 241 -22.65 11.34 6.00
C GLU A 241 -21.89 10.57 4.93
N ASN A 242 -21.62 9.28 5.16
CA ASN A 242 -20.84 8.47 4.24
C ASN A 242 -21.06 6.98 4.47
N VAL A 243 -20.65 6.19 3.47
CA VAL A 243 -20.51 4.73 3.57
C VAL A 243 -19.12 4.31 3.10
N GLU A 244 -18.47 3.44 3.87
CA GLU A 244 -17.12 2.92 3.60
C GLU A 244 -17.07 1.40 3.78
N ILE A 245 -16.24 0.72 3.00
CA ILE A 245 -15.93 -0.69 3.22
C ILE A 245 -14.70 -0.81 4.12
N LYS A 246 -14.82 -1.58 5.20
CA LYS A 246 -13.76 -1.92 6.15
C LYS A 246 -13.55 -3.44 6.19
N GLY A 247 -12.46 -3.87 6.82
CA GLY A 247 -12.11 -5.30 6.93
C GLY A 247 -11.42 -5.82 5.67
N THR A 248 -10.65 -4.98 4.98
CA THR A 248 -9.85 -5.42 3.83
C THR A 248 -8.74 -6.38 4.29
N LEU A 249 -8.27 -7.20 3.38
CA LEU A 249 -7.35 -8.30 3.66
C LEU A 249 -5.92 -7.76 3.72
N PRO A 250 -5.05 -8.23 4.63
CA PRO A 250 -3.64 -7.91 4.56
C PRO A 250 -3.03 -8.52 3.29
N VAL A 251 -2.17 -7.76 2.61
CA VAL A 251 -1.48 -8.18 1.40
C VAL A 251 -0.09 -8.65 1.77
N VAL A 252 0.21 -9.91 1.44
CA VAL A 252 1.53 -10.54 1.62
C VAL A 252 2.10 -10.83 0.24
N GLU A 253 3.24 -10.23 -0.09
CA GLU A 253 3.99 -10.56 -1.30
C GLU A 253 5.04 -11.60 -0.92
N TRP A 254 4.86 -12.83 -1.42
CA TRP A 254 5.76 -13.94 -1.15
C TRP A 254 6.94 -13.93 -2.13
N GLY A 255 8.11 -14.35 -1.65
CA GLY A 255 9.27 -14.65 -2.48
C GLY A 255 9.27 -16.11 -2.93
N ASP A 256 10.42 -16.55 -3.42
CA ASP A 256 10.58 -17.90 -3.97
C ASP A 256 10.91 -18.93 -2.88
N GLU A 257 11.54 -18.50 -1.78
CA GLU A 257 11.89 -19.38 -0.67
C GLU A 257 10.71 -19.58 0.31
N LYS A 258 10.67 -20.74 0.97
CA LYS A 258 9.67 -21.03 2.01
C LYS A 258 9.74 -19.98 3.12
N TYR A 259 8.59 -19.38 3.43
CA TYR A 259 8.44 -18.26 4.38
C TYR A 259 9.16 -16.97 3.98
N GLU A 260 9.69 -16.84 2.76
CA GLU A 260 10.18 -15.55 2.28
C GLU A 260 9.00 -14.62 2.02
N VAL A 261 8.90 -13.56 2.80
CA VAL A 261 7.97 -12.46 2.58
C VAL A 261 8.76 -11.25 2.11
N LEU A 262 8.50 -10.81 0.89
CA LEU A 262 9.13 -9.64 0.28
C LEU A 262 8.55 -8.35 0.83
N THR A 263 7.23 -8.27 0.91
CA THR A 263 6.52 -7.13 1.49
C THR A 263 5.26 -7.58 2.22
N TYR A 264 4.87 -6.77 3.20
CA TYR A 264 3.64 -6.94 3.95
C TYR A 264 2.93 -5.60 4.10
N LYS A 265 1.62 -5.60 3.85
CA LYS A 265 0.75 -4.45 4.05
C LYS A 265 -0.50 -4.89 4.82
N SER A 266 -0.69 -4.33 6.01
CA SER A 266 -1.91 -4.54 6.79
C SER A 266 -3.19 -4.20 6.03
N GLY A 267 -4.26 -4.90 6.38
CA GLY A 267 -5.60 -4.62 5.93
C GLY A 267 -6.18 -3.38 6.61
N THR A 268 -7.39 -3.01 6.24
CA THR A 268 -8.15 -1.94 6.93
C THR A 268 -8.94 -2.57 8.07
N LEU A 269 -8.74 -2.07 9.29
CA LEU A 269 -9.43 -2.57 10.47
C LEU A 269 -10.94 -2.30 10.40
N ALA A 270 -11.73 -3.34 10.59
CA ALA A 270 -13.16 -3.32 10.83
C ALA A 270 -13.44 -3.71 12.28
N LYS A 271 -14.43 -3.09 12.92
CA LYS A 271 -14.80 -3.47 14.29
C LYS A 271 -15.41 -4.87 14.30
N LEU A 272 -15.04 -5.71 15.26
CA LEU A 272 -15.73 -6.99 15.46
C LEU A 272 -17.21 -6.79 15.79
N PRO A 273 -18.10 -7.73 15.39
CA PRO A 273 -19.51 -7.66 15.74
C PRO A 273 -19.71 -7.95 17.24
N ARG A 274 -20.66 -7.25 17.88
CA ARG A 274 -21.04 -7.49 19.27
C ARG A 274 -22.25 -8.41 19.34
N ILE A 275 -21.99 -9.67 19.66
CA ILE A 275 -22.96 -10.75 19.59
C ILE A 275 -23.56 -10.94 20.99
N GLU A 276 -24.57 -10.16 21.34
CA GLU A 276 -25.08 -10.12 22.73
C GLU A 276 -25.96 -11.34 23.08
N THR A 277 -26.60 -11.97 22.09
CA THR A 277 -27.54 -13.08 22.31
C THR A 277 -27.34 -14.21 21.29
N PRO A 278 -27.82 -15.44 21.57
CA PRO A 278 -27.79 -16.55 20.62
C PRO A 278 -28.51 -16.24 19.29
N GLU A 279 -29.58 -15.46 19.30
CA GLU A 279 -30.31 -15.06 18.10
C GLU A 279 -29.45 -14.12 17.22
N ARG A 280 -28.69 -13.22 17.84
CA ARG A 280 -27.73 -12.36 17.13
C ARG A 280 -26.58 -13.18 16.56
N GLU A 281 -26.13 -14.22 17.26
CA GLU A 281 -25.14 -15.18 16.74
C GLU A 281 -25.68 -15.87 15.49
N GLU A 282 -26.90 -16.39 15.55
CA GLU A 282 -27.54 -17.04 14.42
C GLU A 282 -27.73 -16.08 13.23
N GLN A 283 -28.18 -14.85 13.48
CA GLN A 283 -28.29 -13.82 12.44
C GLN A 283 -26.95 -13.53 11.77
N LEU A 284 -25.85 -13.43 12.54
CA LEU A 284 -24.52 -13.19 11.96
C LEU A 284 -24.03 -14.38 11.14
N ARG A 285 -24.22 -15.61 11.64
CA ARG A 285 -23.83 -16.84 10.92
C ARG A 285 -24.59 -17.02 9.61
N ASN A 286 -25.83 -16.55 9.59
CA ASN A 286 -26.73 -16.58 8.44
C ASN A 286 -26.74 -15.23 7.67
N THR A 287 -25.73 -14.38 7.88
CA THR A 287 -25.62 -13.11 7.17
C THR A 287 -25.45 -13.32 5.66
N THR A 288 -25.64 -12.26 4.87
CA THR A 288 -25.44 -12.26 3.42
C THR A 288 -24.08 -12.85 3.04
N ILE A 289 -24.09 -13.75 2.06
CA ILE A 289 -22.88 -14.22 1.39
C ILE A 289 -22.81 -13.54 0.02
N VAL A 290 -21.68 -12.87 -0.23
CA VAL A 290 -21.37 -12.22 -1.51
C VAL A 290 -20.20 -12.98 -2.13
N THR A 291 -20.24 -13.24 -3.43
CA THR A 291 -19.12 -13.90 -4.14
C THR A 291 -18.26 -12.89 -4.88
N VAL A 292 -17.03 -13.26 -5.24
CA VAL A 292 -16.19 -12.45 -6.15
C VAL A 292 -16.91 -12.08 -7.44
N ASN A 293 -17.63 -13.03 -8.04
CA ASN A 293 -18.36 -12.81 -9.29
C ASN A 293 -19.49 -11.79 -9.11
N ASP A 294 -20.17 -11.84 -7.96
CA ASP A 294 -21.20 -10.87 -7.62
C ASP A 294 -20.61 -9.45 -7.57
N LEU A 295 -19.41 -9.27 -6.99
CA LEU A 295 -18.71 -7.98 -6.95
C LEU A 295 -18.21 -7.53 -8.33
N GLN A 296 -17.74 -8.44 -9.18
CA GLN A 296 -17.28 -8.11 -10.53
C GLN A 296 -18.41 -7.61 -11.44
N GLN A 297 -19.64 -8.10 -11.21
CA GLN A 297 -20.83 -7.68 -11.95
C GLN A 297 -21.35 -6.30 -11.55
N LEU A 298 -20.85 -5.72 -10.45
CA LEU A 298 -21.19 -4.35 -10.08
C LEU A 298 -20.68 -3.35 -11.14
N PRO A 299 -21.46 -2.32 -11.45
CA PRO A 299 -21.04 -1.31 -12.42
C PRO A 299 -19.76 -0.61 -11.96
N VAL A 300 -18.87 -0.30 -12.90
CA VAL A 300 -17.77 0.63 -12.64
C VAL A 300 -18.38 2.00 -12.47
N ILE A 301 -18.22 2.59 -11.29
CA ILE A 301 -18.65 3.96 -11.04
C ILE A 301 -17.38 4.79 -10.95
N GLU A 302 -17.22 5.66 -11.93
CA GLU A 302 -16.27 6.75 -11.83
C GLU A 302 -16.80 7.70 -10.76
N GLU A 303 -16.29 7.60 -9.54
CA GLU A 303 -16.57 8.63 -8.54
C GLU A 303 -16.09 9.95 -9.16
N PRO A 304 -16.97 10.98 -9.28
CA PRO A 304 -16.52 12.28 -9.73
C PRO A 304 -15.39 12.64 -8.79
N LYS A 305 -14.17 12.78 -9.33
CA LYS A 305 -13.02 13.23 -8.56
C LYS A 305 -13.47 14.54 -7.96
N VAL A 306 -13.91 14.52 -6.70
CA VAL A 306 -14.31 15.72 -5.98
C VAL A 306 -13.01 16.47 -5.93
N ASN A 307 -12.84 17.39 -6.89
CA ASN A 307 -11.85 18.43 -6.84
C ASN A 307 -12.18 19.04 -5.50
N LYS A 308 -11.38 18.71 -4.47
CA LYS A 308 -11.55 19.25 -3.13
C LYS A 308 -11.39 20.74 -3.33
N SER A 309 -12.48 21.42 -3.63
CA SER A 309 -12.58 22.86 -3.76
C SER A 309 -11.97 23.34 -2.48
N ALA A 310 -10.84 24.04 -2.60
CA ALA A 310 -10.05 24.51 -1.49
C ALA A 310 -11.03 25.04 -0.45
N LYS A 311 -11.19 24.32 0.66
CA LYS A 311 -12.01 24.80 1.78
C LYS A 311 -11.42 26.15 2.10
N THR A 312 -12.20 27.21 1.88
CA THR A 312 -11.87 28.58 2.24
C THR A 312 -11.59 28.56 3.73
N ARG A 313 -10.31 28.38 4.06
CA ARG A 313 -9.83 28.35 5.44
C ARG A 313 -9.77 29.80 5.82
N ASN A 314 -10.71 30.22 6.66
CA ASN A 314 -10.71 31.54 7.26
C ASN A 314 -9.29 31.84 7.78
N THR A 315 -8.84 33.03 7.38
CA THR A 315 -7.55 33.66 7.56
C THR A 315 -6.86 33.31 8.88
N ALA A 316 -5.96 32.34 8.83
CA ALA A 316 -4.80 32.28 9.70
C ALA A 316 -3.56 32.44 8.82
N THR A 317 -2.61 33.22 9.32
CA THR A 317 -1.40 33.72 8.66
C THR A 317 -0.73 32.74 7.69
N PRO A 318 -0.19 33.24 6.55
CA PRO A 318 0.30 32.41 5.46
C PRO A 318 1.54 31.63 5.91
N HIS A 319 1.35 30.37 6.29
CA HIS A 319 2.44 29.42 6.39
C HIS A 319 2.78 28.95 4.97
N VAL A 320 3.79 29.58 4.38
CA VAL A 320 4.42 29.16 3.12
C VAL A 320 4.93 27.73 3.32
N GLY A 321 4.36 26.75 2.60
CA GLY A 321 4.91 25.38 2.62
C GLY A 321 3.98 24.20 2.33
N SER A 322 2.72 24.39 1.93
CA SER A 322 1.89 23.27 1.45
C SER A 322 1.71 23.35 -0.06
N ILE A 323 2.46 22.50 -0.77
CA ILE A 323 2.41 22.31 -2.22
C ILE A 323 1.05 21.66 -2.53
N SER A 324 0.07 22.43 -3.01
CA SER A 324 -1.24 21.92 -3.44
C SER A 324 -1.11 20.94 -4.62
N GLY A 325 -1.95 19.91 -4.73
CA GLY A 325 -1.63 18.72 -5.54
C GLY A 325 -1.56 18.84 -7.07
N LYS A 326 -1.76 20.01 -7.70
CA LYS A 326 -1.78 20.17 -9.17
C LYS A 326 -0.76 21.22 -9.65
N HIS A 327 0.53 21.00 -9.41
CA HIS A 327 1.58 21.89 -9.95
C HIS A 327 1.98 21.56 -11.38
N ILE A 328 1.73 20.33 -11.83
CA ILE A 328 1.97 19.90 -13.20
C ILE A 328 0.67 20.07 -13.98
N SER A 329 0.74 20.82 -15.08
CA SER A 329 -0.43 21.04 -15.94
C SER A 329 -0.81 19.75 -16.67
N GLN A 330 -2.07 19.64 -17.11
CA GLN A 330 -2.51 18.48 -17.91
C GLN A 330 -1.83 18.42 -19.27
N ASP A 331 -1.45 19.57 -19.81
CA ASP A 331 -0.63 19.67 -21.03
C ASP A 331 0.74 19.02 -20.81
N GLU A 332 1.42 19.40 -19.72
CA GLU A 332 2.72 18.83 -19.34
C GLU A 332 2.63 17.31 -19.09
N LEU A 333 1.57 16.85 -18.42
CA LEU A 333 1.29 15.42 -18.23
C LEU A 333 1.04 14.68 -19.55
N GLY A 334 0.40 15.33 -20.52
CA GLY A 334 0.18 14.78 -21.87
C GLY A 334 1.49 14.43 -22.58
N HIS A 335 2.58 15.10 -22.23
CA HIS A 335 3.91 14.83 -22.77
C HIS A 335 4.67 13.69 -22.07
N LEU A 336 4.16 13.16 -20.96
CA LEU A 336 4.82 12.09 -20.20
C LEU A 336 5.06 10.84 -21.04
N ASN A 337 4.01 10.35 -21.73
CA ASN A 337 4.09 9.21 -22.64
C ASN A 337 4.60 9.59 -24.05
N GLY A 338 4.83 10.87 -24.29
CA GLY A 338 5.33 11.43 -25.55
C GLY A 338 6.79 11.81 -25.46
N HIS A 339 7.07 13.10 -25.27
CA HIS A 339 8.42 13.67 -25.30
C HIS A 339 9.31 13.11 -24.18
N TYR A 340 8.83 13.12 -22.93
CA TYR A 340 9.64 12.64 -21.80
C TYR A 340 10.03 11.18 -21.92
N ARG A 341 9.12 10.34 -22.42
CA ARG A 341 9.41 8.94 -22.71
C ARG A 341 10.47 8.79 -23.80
N GLN A 342 10.40 9.58 -24.88
CA GLN A 342 11.41 9.56 -25.95
C GLN A 342 12.79 9.98 -25.44
N VAL A 343 12.87 11.00 -24.59
CA VAL A 343 14.12 11.41 -23.93
C VAL A 343 14.64 10.29 -23.04
N ALA A 344 13.79 9.67 -22.21
CA ALA A 344 14.15 8.54 -21.35
C ALA A 344 14.63 7.31 -22.13
N GLU A 345 13.97 6.97 -23.24
CA GLU A 345 14.37 5.87 -24.13
C GLU A 345 15.72 6.13 -24.79
N SER A 346 15.97 7.39 -25.19
CA SER A 346 17.24 7.79 -25.80
C SER A 346 18.37 7.83 -24.77
N LEU A 347 18.07 8.20 -23.52
CA LEU A 347 19.04 8.20 -22.41
C LEU A 347 19.48 6.78 -22.03
N LEU A 348 18.56 5.82 -22.04
CA LEU A 348 18.82 4.45 -21.55
C LEU A 348 19.27 3.45 -22.63
N GLU A 349 19.11 3.78 -23.91
CA GLU A 349 19.51 2.95 -25.07
C GLU A 349 19.22 1.43 -24.92
N VAL A 350 18.06 1.05 -24.32
CA VAL A 350 17.57 -0.34 -24.05
C VAL A 350 17.79 -0.86 -22.61
N HIS A 351 18.60 -0.23 -21.77
CA HIS A 351 18.97 -0.79 -20.47
C HIS A 351 18.23 -0.15 -19.31
N ALA A 352 17.59 -0.97 -18.48
CA ALA A 352 17.03 -0.49 -17.23
C ALA A 352 18.15 -0.25 -16.18
N LEU A 353 18.04 0.80 -15.38
CA LEU A 353 19.05 1.12 -14.38
C LEU A 353 18.86 0.25 -13.15
N LYS A 354 19.84 -0.62 -12.86
CA LYS A 354 19.86 -1.44 -11.65
C LYS A 354 20.10 -0.56 -10.44
N THR A 355 19.24 -0.70 -9.41
CA THR A 355 19.48 -0.05 -8.12
C THR A 355 20.43 -0.90 -7.27
N SER A 356 20.87 -0.38 -6.12
CA SER A 356 21.61 -1.17 -5.14
C SER A 356 20.77 -2.26 -4.44
N GLY A 357 19.45 -2.30 -4.69
CA GLY A 357 18.52 -3.29 -4.14
C GLY A 357 17.87 -4.16 -5.22
N LYS A 358 16.81 -4.88 -4.86
CA LYS A 358 16.03 -5.73 -5.79
C LYS A 358 15.19 -4.92 -6.81
N THR A 359 15.20 -3.58 -6.73
CA THR A 359 14.39 -2.72 -7.62
C THR A 359 15.19 -2.28 -8.85
N VAL A 360 14.48 -1.97 -9.93
CA VAL A 360 15.04 -1.49 -11.19
C VAL A 360 14.30 -0.22 -11.60
N ALA A 361 15.04 0.82 -11.99
CA ALA A 361 14.46 2.02 -12.58
C ALA A 361 14.25 1.80 -14.08
N THR A 362 12.98 1.87 -14.48
CA THR A 362 12.52 1.65 -15.86
C THR A 362 12.49 2.97 -16.65
N ILE A 363 12.25 2.88 -17.96
CA ILE A 363 12.02 4.05 -18.82
C ILE A 363 10.89 4.94 -18.28
N GLU A 364 9.80 4.35 -17.77
CA GLU A 364 8.69 5.11 -17.19
C GLU A 364 9.13 5.89 -15.95
N ASP A 365 9.95 5.28 -15.08
CA ASP A 365 10.48 5.94 -13.90
C ASP A 365 11.40 7.12 -14.26
N VAL A 366 12.23 6.96 -15.30
CA VAL A 366 13.07 8.05 -15.83
C VAL A 366 12.20 9.15 -16.43
N ALA A 367 11.20 8.82 -17.25
CA ALA A 367 10.32 9.83 -17.85
C ALA A 367 9.59 10.68 -16.78
N ILE A 368 9.07 10.04 -15.73
CA ILE A 368 8.44 10.74 -14.59
C ILE A 368 9.47 11.62 -13.88
N PHE A 369 10.68 11.10 -13.65
CA PHE A 369 11.76 11.87 -13.04
C PHE A 369 12.11 13.11 -13.88
N LEU A 370 12.23 12.98 -15.20
CA LEU A 370 12.59 14.08 -16.11
C LEU A 370 11.52 15.19 -16.14
N MET A 371 10.24 14.82 -16.17
CA MET A 371 9.13 15.77 -16.08
C MET A 371 9.20 16.56 -14.77
N LEU A 372 9.41 15.88 -13.64
CA LEU A 372 9.54 16.53 -12.34
C LEU A 372 10.84 17.35 -12.23
N LEU A 373 11.94 16.89 -12.85
CA LEU A 373 13.22 17.59 -12.87
C LEU A 373 13.11 18.95 -13.55
N LYS A 374 12.45 19.00 -14.71
CA LYS A 374 12.18 20.25 -15.44
C LYS A 374 11.38 21.20 -14.54
N PHE A 375 10.25 20.73 -13.99
CA PHE A 375 9.41 21.51 -13.10
C PHE A 375 10.22 22.08 -11.92
N PHE A 376 11.03 21.26 -11.25
CA PHE A 376 11.83 21.70 -10.10
C PHE A 376 12.96 22.65 -10.48
N THR A 377 13.55 22.50 -11.66
CA THR A 377 14.58 23.41 -12.18
C THR A 377 14.01 24.80 -12.44
N GLU A 378 12.78 24.87 -12.97
CA GLU A 378 12.05 26.13 -13.20
C GLU A 378 11.47 26.73 -11.90
N ASN A 379 11.20 25.89 -10.90
CA ASN A 379 10.53 26.26 -9.65
C ASN A 379 11.38 25.91 -8.43
N MET A 380 12.67 26.25 -8.45
CA MET A 380 13.56 26.00 -7.32
C MET A 380 13.09 26.72 -6.05
N ASN A 381 13.49 26.20 -4.89
CA ASN A 381 13.31 26.97 -3.65
C ASN A 381 14.10 28.28 -3.75
N THR A 382 13.71 29.29 -2.97
CA THR A 382 14.38 30.60 -2.94
C THR A 382 15.87 30.51 -2.60
N ASP A 383 16.27 29.47 -1.86
CA ASP A 383 17.67 29.21 -1.49
C ASP A 383 18.41 28.28 -2.48
N GLY A 384 17.76 27.89 -3.58
CA GLY A 384 18.27 26.94 -4.57
C GLY A 384 18.24 25.48 -4.12
N SER A 385 17.75 25.19 -2.91
CA SER A 385 17.72 23.82 -2.39
C SER A 385 16.66 22.97 -3.07
N LEU A 386 16.94 21.67 -3.19
CA LEU A 386 16.01 20.72 -3.75
C LEU A 386 15.87 19.46 -2.86
N PRO A 387 15.09 19.56 -1.76
CA PRO A 387 14.94 18.46 -0.81
C PRO A 387 14.29 17.22 -1.44
N VAL A 388 14.81 16.03 -1.12
CA VAL A 388 14.21 14.75 -1.56
C VAL A 388 12.77 14.60 -1.09
N ASN A 389 12.42 15.16 0.08
CA ASN A 389 11.03 15.17 0.54
C ASN A 389 10.11 15.96 -0.40
N ARG A 390 10.58 17.07 -0.99
CA ARG A 390 9.80 17.84 -1.96
C ARG A 390 9.51 17.02 -3.22
N TRP A 391 10.51 16.28 -3.70
CA TRP A 391 10.37 15.31 -4.78
C TRP A 391 9.38 14.20 -4.44
N SER A 392 9.55 13.56 -3.28
CA SER A 392 8.72 12.46 -2.80
C SER A 392 7.24 12.87 -2.71
N GLU A 393 6.96 14.03 -2.12
CA GLU A 393 5.58 14.52 -1.98
C GLU A 393 4.96 14.92 -3.33
N MET A 394 5.72 15.56 -4.24
CA MET A 394 5.21 15.88 -5.57
C MET A 394 4.91 14.61 -6.38
N TRP A 395 5.83 13.65 -6.38
CA TRP A 395 5.66 12.37 -7.07
C TRP A 395 4.47 11.59 -6.50
N LYS A 396 4.34 11.50 -5.16
CA LYS A 396 3.16 10.90 -4.52
C LYS A 396 1.88 11.62 -4.90
N SER A 397 1.89 12.95 -5.01
CA SER A 397 0.71 13.72 -5.39
C SER A 397 0.20 13.33 -6.77
N VAL A 398 1.07 13.33 -7.79
CA VAL A 398 0.67 12.92 -9.16
C VAL A 398 0.26 11.45 -9.22
N PHE A 399 0.86 10.57 -8.40
CA PHE A 399 0.44 9.17 -8.28
C PHE A 399 -0.96 9.02 -7.64
N VAL A 400 -1.22 9.72 -6.53
CA VAL A 400 -2.50 9.69 -5.82
C VAL A 400 -3.64 10.27 -6.67
N LEU A 401 -3.35 11.23 -7.54
CA LEU A 401 -4.31 11.76 -8.51
C LEU A 401 -4.60 10.79 -9.67
N GLY A 402 -3.81 9.73 -9.81
CA GLY A 402 -3.87 8.77 -10.91
C GLY A 402 -3.31 9.31 -12.22
N ASP A 403 -2.52 10.39 -12.17
CA ASP A 403 -1.88 10.96 -13.36
C ASP A 403 -0.67 10.11 -13.79
N ILE A 404 -0.07 9.37 -12.85
CA ILE A 404 0.96 8.37 -13.09
C ILE A 404 0.65 7.08 -12.33
N ASN A 405 1.13 5.93 -12.83
CA ASN A 405 0.88 4.62 -12.23
C ASN A 405 2.05 4.07 -11.40
N ARG A 406 3.14 4.86 -11.26
CA ARG A 406 4.37 4.46 -10.58
C ARG A 406 4.52 5.25 -9.29
N ALA A 407 4.43 4.56 -8.15
CA ALA A 407 4.70 5.16 -6.84
C ALA A 407 6.19 5.54 -6.68
N PHE A 408 6.44 6.61 -5.90
CA PHE A 408 7.80 7.07 -5.57
C PHE A 408 8.61 5.97 -4.87
N CYS A 409 9.87 5.81 -5.29
CA CYS A 409 10.82 4.90 -4.66
C CYS A 409 12.16 5.60 -4.49
N PRO A 410 12.68 5.74 -3.24
CA PRO A 410 13.94 6.43 -2.99
C PRO A 410 15.14 5.80 -3.73
N GLN A 411 15.16 4.48 -3.90
CA GLN A 411 16.23 3.77 -4.61
C GLN A 411 16.23 4.10 -6.10
N ARG A 412 15.06 4.05 -6.76
CA ARG A 412 14.90 4.46 -8.17
C ARG A 412 15.30 5.93 -8.35
N PHE A 413 14.79 6.82 -7.49
CA PHE A 413 15.13 8.25 -7.50
C PHE A 413 16.65 8.48 -7.40
N LYS A 414 17.30 7.85 -6.42
CA LYS A 414 18.76 7.94 -6.23
C LYS A 414 19.50 7.47 -7.49
N THR A 415 19.16 6.30 -8.00
CA THR A 415 19.82 5.71 -9.17
C THR A 415 19.67 6.58 -10.41
N ILE A 416 18.49 7.13 -10.67
CA ILE A 416 18.26 8.01 -11.83
C ILE A 416 19.06 9.31 -11.68
N ARG A 417 19.04 9.95 -10.49
CA ARG A 417 19.82 11.16 -10.23
C ARG A 417 21.31 10.92 -10.40
N ASP A 418 21.84 9.86 -9.81
CA ASP A 418 23.28 9.56 -9.86
C ASP A 418 23.72 9.22 -11.29
N HIS A 419 22.85 8.57 -12.08
CA HIS A 419 23.09 8.33 -13.50
C HIS A 419 23.16 9.65 -14.30
N LEU A 420 22.19 10.55 -14.13
CA LEU A 420 22.21 11.86 -14.79
C LEU A 420 23.41 12.71 -14.34
N SER A 421 23.79 12.63 -13.07
CA SER A 421 24.99 13.27 -12.53
C SER A 421 26.25 12.75 -13.22
N GLY A 422 26.38 11.43 -13.37
CA GLY A 422 27.50 10.80 -14.07
C GLY A 422 27.55 11.11 -15.57
N LEU A 423 26.46 11.58 -16.16
CA LEU A 423 26.41 12.09 -17.53
C LEU A 423 26.67 13.60 -17.62
N GLY A 424 26.94 14.29 -16.50
CA GLY A 424 27.09 15.75 -16.50
C GLY A 424 25.80 16.51 -16.84
N LEU A 425 24.64 15.86 -16.72
CA LEU A 425 23.33 16.45 -17.04
C LEU A 425 22.71 17.21 -15.86
N LEU A 426 23.37 17.18 -14.69
CA LEU A 426 22.97 17.92 -13.49
C LEU A 426 24.05 18.92 -13.10
N ASP A 427 23.64 20.17 -12.88
CA ASP A 427 24.50 21.21 -12.30
C ASP A 427 24.35 21.17 -10.79
N TRP A 428 25.44 20.89 -10.07
CA TRP A 428 25.49 20.93 -8.61
C TRP A 428 26.07 22.26 -8.13
N GLU A 429 25.29 23.02 -7.34
CA GLU A 429 25.78 24.19 -6.61
C GLU A 429 26.32 23.78 -5.23
N ASP A 430 25.69 22.79 -4.60
CA ASP A 430 26.06 22.28 -3.29
C ASP A 430 25.65 20.81 -3.17
N GLU A 431 26.63 19.92 -3.16
CA GLU A 431 26.42 18.48 -2.97
C GLU A 431 26.15 18.10 -1.50
N THR A 432 26.37 19.01 -0.56
CA THR A 432 26.24 18.69 0.85
C THR A 432 24.78 18.71 1.32
N TYR A 433 24.41 17.75 2.16
CA TYR A 433 23.14 17.77 2.88
C TYR A 433 23.35 17.47 4.35
N ARG A 434 22.33 17.81 5.15
CA ARG A 434 22.35 17.66 6.60
C ARG A 434 20.95 17.30 7.07
N ILE A 435 20.85 16.23 7.86
CA ILE A 435 19.60 15.84 8.48
C ILE A 435 19.33 16.82 9.62
N GLY A 436 18.08 17.27 9.80
CA GLY A 436 17.75 18.11 10.96
C GLY A 436 17.86 17.32 12.25
N TRP A 437 18.39 17.93 13.29
CA TRP A 437 18.60 17.30 14.61
C TRP A 437 18.11 18.21 15.72
N THR A 438 18.01 17.67 16.92
CA THR A 438 17.73 18.42 18.14
C THR A 438 18.97 18.35 19.02
N ASP A 439 19.45 19.48 19.52
CA ASP A 439 20.60 19.53 20.43
C ASP A 439 20.21 19.09 21.86
N GLU A 440 21.21 19.04 22.76
CA GLU A 440 21.03 18.66 24.16
C GLU A 440 20.08 19.60 24.93
N ASP A 441 19.98 20.85 24.50
CA ASP A 441 19.06 21.86 25.04
C ASP A 441 17.61 21.71 24.51
N GLY A 442 17.35 20.72 23.65
CA GLY A 442 16.05 20.47 23.05
C GLY A 442 15.69 21.40 21.89
N LYS A 443 16.64 22.22 21.40
CA LYS A 443 16.44 23.12 20.27
C LYS A 443 16.67 22.38 18.95
N TYR A 444 15.66 22.46 18.07
CA TYR A 444 15.71 21.84 16.75
C TYR A 444 16.52 22.70 15.76
N HIS A 445 17.54 22.09 15.16
CA HIS A 445 18.34 22.64 14.08
C HIS A 445 17.83 22.12 12.74
N LYS A 446 17.43 23.05 11.86
CA LYS A 446 16.91 22.69 10.53
C LYS A 446 18.00 21.99 9.71
N GLY A 447 17.58 20.93 9.02
CA GLY A 447 18.43 20.26 8.03
C GLY A 447 18.77 21.17 6.85
N LYS A 448 19.79 20.76 6.10
CA LYS A 448 20.25 21.39 4.85
C LYS A 448 20.03 20.39 3.72
N ALA A 449 19.47 20.81 2.60
CA ALA A 449 19.36 19.96 1.42
C ALA A 449 20.42 20.35 0.39
N CYS A 450 20.82 19.40 -0.45
CA CYS A 450 21.65 19.68 -1.62
C CYS A 450 20.98 20.73 -2.52
N LYS A 451 21.81 21.43 -3.28
CA LYS A 451 21.40 22.37 -4.33
C LYS A 451 21.89 21.86 -5.68
N TRP A 452 20.95 21.48 -6.52
CA TRP A 452 21.24 20.96 -7.85
C TRP A 452 20.03 21.14 -8.74
N ARG A 453 20.28 21.17 -10.06
CA ARG A 453 19.25 21.34 -11.10
C ARG A 453 19.68 20.62 -12.39
N ALA A 454 18.79 20.52 -13.36
CA ALA A 454 19.20 20.11 -14.70
C ALA A 454 20.16 21.14 -15.31
N SER A 455 21.17 20.66 -16.05
CA SER A 455 22.06 21.55 -16.78
C SER A 455 21.30 22.32 -17.87
N LYS A 456 21.81 23.49 -18.26
CA LYS A 456 21.15 24.34 -19.27
C LYS A 456 20.95 23.59 -20.59
N GLU A 457 21.96 22.87 -21.04
CA GLU A 457 21.89 22.07 -22.27
C GLU A 457 20.84 20.97 -22.16
N PHE A 458 20.74 20.34 -20.98
CA PHE A 458 19.75 19.30 -20.76
C PHE A 458 18.32 19.85 -20.71
N MET A 459 18.11 21.02 -20.09
CA MET A 459 16.81 21.70 -20.07
C MET A 459 16.29 21.97 -21.49
N VAL A 460 17.15 22.40 -22.42
CA VAL A 460 16.76 22.59 -23.84
C VAL A 460 16.27 21.29 -24.48
N LYS A 461 16.78 20.12 -24.05
CA LYS A 461 16.29 18.81 -24.53
C LYS A 461 14.99 18.38 -23.86
N LEU A 462 14.72 18.86 -22.65
CA LEU A 462 13.46 18.62 -21.93
C LEU A 462 12.34 19.55 -22.39
N GLU A 463 12.66 20.68 -23.02
CA GLU A 463 11.67 21.53 -23.68
C GLU A 463 10.96 20.77 -24.79
N ILE A 464 9.62 20.83 -24.76
CA ILE A 464 8.79 20.21 -25.78
C ILE A 464 8.96 21.02 -27.06
N PRO A 465 9.47 20.43 -28.15
CA PRO A 465 9.66 21.17 -29.38
C PRO A 465 8.29 21.63 -29.89
N VAL A 466 8.17 22.92 -30.21
CA VAL A 466 7.00 23.50 -30.88
C VAL A 466 7.01 23.02 -32.33
N VAL A 467 6.68 21.74 -32.54
CA VAL A 467 6.61 21.17 -33.88
C VAL A 467 5.25 21.56 -34.45
N ALA A 468 5.26 22.45 -35.45
CA ALA A 468 4.11 22.67 -36.31
C ALA A 468 3.60 21.31 -36.78
N ILE A 469 2.33 21.00 -36.53
CA ILE A 469 1.71 19.70 -36.81
C ILE A 469 1.79 19.42 -38.33
N VAL A 470 2.89 18.84 -38.78
CA VAL A 470 3.01 18.31 -40.13
C VAL A 470 2.26 16.99 -40.11
N LYS A 471 1.15 16.92 -40.87
CA LYS A 471 0.33 15.71 -41.04
C LYS A 471 1.26 14.51 -41.31
N LYS A 472 1.30 13.56 -40.37
CA LYS A 472 2.06 12.31 -40.50
C LYS A 472 1.67 11.60 -41.80
N LYS A 473 2.63 11.40 -42.70
CA LYS A 473 2.60 10.28 -43.64
C LYS A 473 3.06 9.03 -42.90
N GLU A 474 2.28 7.97 -43.00
CA GLU A 474 2.50 6.67 -42.38
C GLU A 474 3.62 5.91 -43.08
N GLU A 475 4.88 6.28 -42.88
CA GLU A 475 6.01 5.42 -43.24
C GLU A 475 7.03 5.43 -42.09
N GLY A 476 7.46 4.22 -41.68
CA GLY A 476 8.11 3.89 -40.40
C GLY A 476 9.52 4.47 -40.16
N GLY A 477 9.73 5.75 -40.40
CA GLY A 477 10.95 6.46 -40.04
C GLY A 477 11.00 6.76 -38.53
N THR A 478 12.18 6.57 -37.93
CA THR A 478 12.49 7.10 -36.60
C THR A 478 12.25 8.61 -36.58
N SER A 479 11.44 9.09 -35.61
CA SER A 479 11.17 10.52 -35.40
C SER A 479 12.48 11.32 -35.41
N PHE A 480 12.53 12.43 -36.17
CA PHE A 480 13.68 13.35 -36.22
C PHE A 480 14.15 13.75 -34.81
N ILE A 481 13.20 13.97 -33.89
CA ILE A 481 13.47 14.30 -32.48
C ILE A 481 14.31 13.20 -31.81
N ARG A 482 13.97 11.92 -32.06
CA ARG A 482 14.69 10.78 -31.48
C ARG A 482 16.12 10.71 -31.99
N THR A 483 16.35 10.93 -33.28
CA THR A 483 17.70 10.93 -33.86
C THR A 483 18.56 12.04 -33.23
N THR A 484 18.03 13.26 -33.12
CA THR A 484 18.75 14.39 -32.49
C THR A 484 19.05 14.13 -31.00
N LEU A 485 18.14 13.47 -30.27
CA LEU A 485 18.37 13.10 -28.87
C LEU A 485 19.46 12.03 -28.74
N ILE A 486 19.43 10.99 -29.58
CA ILE A 486 20.45 9.93 -29.59
C ILE A 486 21.82 10.51 -29.93
N GLU A 487 21.91 11.38 -30.95
CA GLU A 487 23.17 12.04 -31.30
C GLU A 487 23.69 12.89 -30.14
N PHE A 488 22.82 13.66 -29.48
CA PHE A 488 23.20 14.42 -28.30
C PHE A 488 23.75 13.53 -27.18
N PHE A 489 23.04 12.45 -26.80
CA PHE A 489 23.52 11.58 -25.72
C PHE A 489 24.80 10.83 -26.09
N LYS A 490 25.02 10.52 -27.37
CA LYS A 490 26.30 9.95 -27.85
C LYS A 490 27.48 10.91 -27.76
N THR A 491 27.25 12.23 -27.75
CA THR A 491 28.32 13.22 -27.55
C THR A 491 28.72 13.38 -26.08
N ILE A 492 27.91 12.89 -25.15
CA ILE A 492 28.17 13.01 -23.73
C ILE A 492 29.16 11.93 -23.29
N THR A 493 30.29 12.35 -22.73
CA THR A 493 31.24 11.44 -22.10
C THR A 493 30.75 11.12 -20.69
N GLN A 494 30.46 9.83 -20.42
CA GLN A 494 30.12 9.38 -19.08
C GLN A 494 31.33 9.56 -18.15
N LEU A 495 31.14 10.29 -17.06
CA LEU A 495 32.11 10.44 -15.97
C LEU A 495 32.35 9.10 -15.29
N ARG A 496 33.55 8.91 -14.73
CA ARG A 496 33.84 7.74 -13.91
C ARG A 496 32.97 7.77 -12.65
N SER A 497 32.79 6.61 -12.05
CA SER A 497 32.01 6.52 -10.81
C SER A 497 32.63 7.36 -9.69
N GLU A 498 33.96 7.46 -9.61
CA GLU A 498 34.66 8.33 -8.65
C GLU A 498 34.46 9.83 -8.91
N ASP A 499 34.26 10.23 -10.17
CA ASP A 499 34.10 11.64 -10.58
C ASP A 499 32.62 12.07 -10.55
N THR A 500 31.70 11.13 -10.34
CA THR A 500 30.26 11.43 -10.28
C THR A 500 29.93 12.14 -8.98
N THR A 501 29.54 13.42 -9.07
CA THR A 501 29.03 14.20 -7.94
C THR A 501 27.80 13.53 -7.33
N ARG A 502 27.82 13.32 -6.00
CA ARG A 502 26.75 12.65 -5.23
C ARG A 502 26.50 13.42 -3.95
N PRO A 503 25.29 13.36 -3.36
CA PRO A 503 25.05 13.97 -2.07
C PRO A 503 26.04 13.48 -1.01
N VAL A 504 26.67 14.43 -0.34
CA VAL A 504 27.58 14.17 0.78
C VAL A 504 26.92 14.61 2.07
N LEU A 505 26.85 13.72 3.07
CA LEU A 505 26.36 14.11 4.38
C LEU A 505 27.40 15.04 5.02
N PHE A 506 27.00 16.27 5.31
CA PHE A 506 27.79 17.23 6.08
C PHE A 506 27.36 17.17 7.54
N ASP A 507 28.21 16.54 8.36
CA ASP A 507 28.09 16.54 9.82
C ASP A 507 29.10 17.55 10.39
N PRO A 508 28.66 18.75 10.84
CA PRO A 508 29.57 19.74 11.40
C PRO A 508 30.17 19.32 12.74
N GLU A 509 29.62 18.28 13.39
CA GLU A 509 30.21 17.68 14.59
C GLU A 509 31.15 16.53 14.27
N SER A 510 31.27 16.09 13.02
CA SER A 510 32.25 15.07 12.63
C SER A 510 33.69 15.40 13.09
N PRO A 511 34.15 16.67 13.09
CA PRO A 511 35.45 17.03 13.66
C PRO A 511 35.52 16.97 15.18
N LEU A 512 34.38 17.08 15.87
CA LEU A 512 34.28 16.98 17.34
C LEU A 512 34.14 15.52 17.81
N ARG A 513 33.60 14.66 16.96
CA ARG A 513 33.51 13.21 17.16
C ARG A 513 34.79 12.50 16.69
N LEU A 514 35.95 13.06 17.03
CA LEU A 514 37.19 12.29 16.91
C LEU A 514 37.04 11.01 17.71
N ASN A 515 37.35 9.88 17.09
CA ASN A 515 37.36 8.60 17.77
C ASN A 515 38.30 8.72 18.99
N PRO A 516 37.89 8.35 20.21
CA PRO A 516 38.77 8.34 21.38
C PRO A 516 40.12 7.66 21.11
N ASP A 517 40.13 6.65 20.23
CA ASP A 517 41.36 5.95 19.81
C ASP A 517 42.27 6.80 18.89
N GLU A 518 41.70 7.66 18.05
CA GLU A 518 42.47 8.62 17.25
C GLU A 518 43.02 9.74 18.14
N ILE A 519 42.24 10.20 19.13
CA ILE A 519 42.72 11.16 20.15
C ILE A 519 43.90 10.56 20.92
N ASN A 520 43.84 9.28 21.30
CA ASN A 520 44.95 8.58 21.95
C ASN A 520 46.22 8.50 21.09
N HIS A 521 46.12 8.63 19.76
CA HIS A 521 47.28 8.68 18.87
C HIS A 521 47.94 10.08 18.83
N PHE A 522 47.17 11.15 19.07
CA PHE A 522 47.66 12.53 19.06
C PHE A 522 48.00 13.07 20.46
N VAL A 523 47.38 12.53 21.51
CA VAL A 523 47.72 12.83 22.90
C VAL A 523 48.80 11.84 23.34
N LYS A 524 50.08 12.24 23.19
CA LYS A 524 51.16 11.53 23.88
C LYS A 524 50.84 11.55 25.39
N PRO A 525 50.85 10.42 26.10
CA PRO A 525 50.65 10.42 27.54
C PRO A 525 51.62 11.42 28.18
N PHE A 526 51.07 12.33 28.96
CA PHE A 526 51.83 13.37 29.64
C PHE A 526 52.53 12.71 30.84
N ASP A 527 53.68 12.07 30.59
CA ASP A 527 54.44 11.27 31.57
C ASP A 527 55.06 12.11 32.73
N ALA A 528 54.79 13.40 32.82
CA ALA A 528 55.52 14.31 33.70
C ALA A 528 54.98 14.44 35.14
N TYR A 529 53.95 13.69 35.56
CA TYR A 529 53.38 13.84 36.92
C TYR A 529 53.20 12.56 37.75
N THR A 530 53.52 11.37 37.23
CA THR A 530 53.49 10.14 38.03
C THR A 530 54.69 9.99 38.97
N SER A 531 55.71 10.86 38.89
CA SER A 531 56.87 10.83 39.80
C SER A 531 56.77 11.76 41.02
N LEU A 532 55.65 12.47 41.22
CA LEU A 532 55.45 13.37 42.37
C LEU A 532 54.53 12.79 43.45
N ALA A 533 54.06 11.54 43.27
CA ALA A 533 53.19 10.84 44.21
C ALA A 533 53.74 9.48 44.67
N ALA A 534 55.06 9.26 44.54
CA ALA A 534 55.77 8.08 45.07
C ALA A 534 56.74 8.49 46.18
#